data_AF-A0A919JNW1-F1
#
_entry.id   AF-A0A919JNW1-F1
#
_cell.length_a   1.000
_cell.length_b   1.000
_cell.length_c   1.000
_cell.angle_alpha   90.00
_cell.angle_beta   90.00
_cell.angle_gamma   90.00
#
_symmetry.space_group_name_H-M   'P 1'
#
loop_
_entity.id
_entity.type
_entity.pdbx_description
1 polymer ?
#
loop_
_entity_poly.entity_id
_entity_poly.type
_entity_poly.pdbx_seq_one_letter_code
_entity_poly.pdbx_strand_id
1 'polypeptide(L)'
;MADDLEDLFAGLRADTMPRIRPPGVDRVRRTVRRRRTATAAFAGVLLLALSGTVALLGFPSRPRVPAADSLPQTELDRLTGVADRAVTAGNPGPAVFSRRGPVTGFVSATEQIYLGEIDLQIACAGAGSVTLLVRGTPGSESGSTERVEVARLTAQCTAEPLPAEATFVLGRFVDITVELVDVDSARGRAGFAYRATSDTGRPAARTETNDPGGVVPQDLPPGSGWGGGGEVSGRRLDSGWTPLNGDFRLAVACAGTGTLRVTLRQARSAADPEGTVAATRTYAVACQYPPKRQDLVVGKIRNRPVNLTLTYGSASPAPGEAAFQFLPR
;
A
#
# COMPACT_ATOMS: atom_id res chain seq x y z
N MET A 1 51.47 -7.98 -8.52
CA MET A 1 50.30 -8.45 -7.74
C MET A 1 48.97 -7.95 -8.30
N ALA A 2 48.92 -6.84 -9.04
CA ALA A 2 47.72 -6.45 -9.79
C ALA A 2 47.52 -7.30 -11.05
N ASP A 3 48.62 -7.81 -11.64
CA ASP A 3 48.60 -8.54 -12.91
C ASP A 3 47.94 -9.94 -12.80
N ASP A 4 48.07 -10.62 -11.66
CA ASP A 4 47.45 -11.95 -11.45
C ASP A 4 45.91 -11.90 -11.36
N LEU A 5 45.34 -10.76 -10.97
CA LEU A 5 43.89 -10.59 -10.92
C LEU A 5 43.31 -10.29 -12.30
N GLU A 6 44.03 -9.57 -13.16
CA GLU A 6 43.58 -9.31 -14.54
C GLU A 6 43.50 -10.60 -15.36
N ASP A 7 44.45 -11.53 -15.21
CA ASP A 7 44.43 -12.81 -15.92
C ASP A 7 43.29 -13.73 -15.45
N LEU A 8 42.95 -13.71 -14.15
CA LEU A 8 41.80 -14.45 -13.62
C LEU A 8 40.45 -13.91 -14.14
N PHE A 9 40.30 -12.59 -14.28
CA PHE A 9 39.08 -12.01 -14.84
C PHE A 9 39.00 -12.11 -16.37
N ALA A 10 40.13 -12.16 -17.08
CA ALA A 10 40.17 -12.38 -18.51
C ALA A 10 39.68 -13.79 -18.88
N GLY A 11 40.08 -14.82 -18.12
CA GLY A 11 39.61 -16.19 -18.32
C GLY A 11 38.10 -16.35 -18.08
N LEU A 12 37.57 -15.74 -17.00
CA LEU A 12 36.15 -15.83 -16.67
C LEU A 12 35.25 -15.11 -17.71
N ARG A 13 35.68 -14.00 -18.30
CA ARG A 13 34.91 -13.33 -19.37
C ARG A 13 34.81 -14.15 -20.65
N ALA A 14 35.80 -14.99 -20.94
CA ALA A 14 35.79 -15.83 -22.14
C ALA A 14 34.82 -17.02 -22.01
N ASP A 15 34.70 -17.60 -20.81
CA ASP A 15 33.91 -18.83 -20.60
C ASP A 15 32.45 -18.61 -20.16
N THR A 16 32.09 -17.45 -19.58
CA THR A 16 30.72 -17.25 -19.04
C THR A 16 29.82 -16.30 -19.82
N MET A 17 30.20 -15.83 -21.02
CA MET A 17 29.25 -15.12 -21.88
C MET A 17 28.56 -16.11 -22.82
N PRO A 18 27.34 -16.60 -22.50
CA PRO A 18 26.52 -17.27 -23.48
C PRO A 18 26.37 -16.32 -24.67
N ARG A 19 26.71 -16.79 -25.88
CA ARG A 19 26.42 -16.07 -27.12
C ARG A 19 24.90 -15.94 -27.25
N ILE A 20 24.34 -14.88 -26.68
CA ILE A 20 22.96 -14.49 -26.91
C ILE A 20 22.92 -13.99 -28.35
N ARG A 21 22.65 -14.89 -29.29
CA ARG A 21 22.27 -14.50 -30.65
C ARG A 21 20.89 -13.86 -30.52
N PRO A 22 20.74 -12.55 -30.79
CA PRO A 22 19.42 -11.97 -30.88
C PRO A 22 18.65 -12.73 -31.96
N PRO A 23 17.39 -13.15 -31.70
CA PRO A 23 16.60 -13.83 -32.70
C PRO A 23 16.50 -12.92 -33.92
N GLY A 24 16.98 -13.41 -35.07
CA GLY A 24 16.94 -12.63 -36.32
C GLY A 24 15.53 -12.11 -36.59
N VAL A 25 15.45 -10.89 -37.12
CA VAL A 25 14.21 -10.14 -37.43
C VAL A 25 13.15 -10.97 -38.18
N ASP A 26 13.56 -12.01 -38.90
CA ASP A 26 12.66 -12.94 -39.60
C ASP A 26 11.86 -13.88 -38.67
N ARG A 27 12.36 -14.23 -37.48
CA ARG A 27 11.61 -15.03 -36.48
C ARG A 27 10.51 -14.22 -35.79
N VAL A 28 10.73 -12.91 -35.60
CA VAL A 28 9.73 -12.00 -35.03
C VAL A 28 8.62 -11.74 -36.06
N ARG A 29 8.96 -11.57 -37.35
CA ARG A 29 7.95 -11.39 -38.41
C ARG A 29 7.08 -12.65 -38.63
N ARG A 30 7.63 -13.86 -38.47
CA ARG A 30 6.84 -15.11 -38.60
C ARG A 30 5.86 -15.34 -37.44
N THR A 31 6.20 -14.96 -36.22
CA THR A 31 5.32 -15.14 -35.05
C THR A 31 4.12 -14.17 -35.08
N VAL A 32 4.31 -12.93 -35.52
CA VAL A 32 3.21 -11.96 -35.67
C VAL A 32 2.27 -12.33 -36.83
N ARG A 33 2.81 -12.82 -37.96
CA ARG A 33 1.98 -13.21 -39.12
C ARG A 33 1.14 -14.47 -38.84
N ARG A 34 1.66 -15.43 -38.07
CA ARG A 34 0.93 -16.66 -37.69
C ARG A 34 -0.22 -16.39 -36.71
N ARG A 35 -0.08 -15.38 -35.84
CA ARG A 35 -1.17 -14.96 -34.94
C ARG A 35 -2.32 -14.28 -35.68
N ARG A 36 -2.03 -13.42 -36.68
CA ARG A 36 -3.08 -12.72 -37.43
C ARG A 36 -3.87 -13.62 -38.38
N THR A 37 -3.29 -14.70 -38.91
CA THR A 37 -4.05 -15.65 -39.74
C THR A 37 -4.80 -16.71 -38.94
N ALA A 38 -4.37 -17.03 -37.71
CA ALA A 38 -5.11 -17.94 -36.84
C ALA A 38 -6.39 -17.33 -36.24
N THR A 39 -6.43 -16.01 -36.03
CA THR A 39 -7.63 -15.31 -35.52
C THR A 39 -8.68 -14.97 -36.59
N ALA A 40 -8.38 -15.10 -37.88
CA ALA A 40 -9.31 -14.76 -38.96
C ALA A 40 -10.05 -15.97 -39.56
N ALA A 41 -9.60 -17.20 -39.31
CA ALA A 41 -10.19 -18.41 -39.91
C ALA A 41 -11.07 -19.25 -38.94
N PHE A 42 -11.09 -18.93 -37.64
CA PHE A 42 -11.89 -19.65 -36.63
C PHE A 42 -13.16 -18.92 -36.17
N ALA A 43 -13.54 -17.83 -36.85
CA ALA A 43 -14.77 -17.08 -36.55
C ALA A 43 -15.96 -17.45 -37.47
N GLY A 44 -15.79 -18.34 -38.46
CA GLY A 44 -16.76 -18.51 -39.55
C GLY A 44 -17.59 -19.80 -39.58
N VAL A 45 -17.22 -20.89 -38.89
CA VAL A 45 -17.86 -22.21 -39.14
C VAL A 45 -18.30 -22.95 -37.87
N LEU A 46 -17.92 -22.54 -36.66
CA LEU A 46 -18.33 -23.23 -35.42
C LEU A 46 -19.58 -22.62 -34.73
N LEU A 47 -20.23 -21.63 -35.33
CA LEU A 47 -21.42 -20.96 -34.78
C LEU A 47 -22.77 -21.50 -35.30
N LEU A 48 -22.76 -22.46 -36.24
CA LEU A 48 -23.99 -23.06 -36.78
C LEU A 48 -24.19 -24.54 -36.44
N ALA A 49 -23.21 -25.23 -35.85
CA ALA A 49 -23.33 -26.64 -35.48
C ALA A 49 -23.56 -26.89 -33.97
N LEU A 50 -23.40 -25.86 -33.12
CA LEU A 50 -23.64 -25.93 -31.66
C LEU A 50 -24.86 -25.12 -31.20
N SER A 51 -25.56 -24.46 -32.11
CA SER A 51 -26.85 -23.78 -31.85
C SER A 51 -28.07 -24.69 -32.02
N GLY A 52 -27.88 -25.96 -32.42
CA GLY A 52 -28.96 -26.88 -32.78
C GLY A 52 -29.41 -27.89 -31.70
N THR A 53 -28.70 -28.03 -30.58
CA THR A 53 -28.92 -29.18 -29.67
C THR A 53 -28.86 -28.86 -28.17
N VAL A 54 -29.09 -27.61 -27.77
CA VAL A 54 -29.23 -27.23 -26.35
C VAL A 54 -30.52 -26.43 -26.11
N ALA A 55 -31.61 -26.81 -26.78
CA ALA A 55 -32.94 -26.24 -26.56
C ALA A 55 -33.89 -27.14 -25.75
N LEU A 56 -33.48 -28.36 -25.36
CA LEU A 56 -34.40 -29.34 -24.75
C LEU A 56 -33.93 -30.05 -23.48
N LEU A 57 -32.73 -29.74 -22.96
CA LEU A 57 -32.41 -30.10 -21.57
C LEU A 57 -32.90 -28.97 -20.68
N GLY A 58 -34.21 -29.04 -20.35
CA GLY A 58 -34.85 -28.20 -19.35
C GLY A 58 -34.12 -28.33 -18.02
N PHE A 59 -33.13 -27.48 -17.80
CA PHE A 59 -32.58 -27.26 -16.47
C PHE A 59 -33.76 -26.86 -15.60
N PRO A 60 -34.05 -27.62 -14.52
CA PRO A 60 -35.15 -27.29 -13.63
C PRO A 60 -34.93 -25.85 -13.20
N SER A 61 -35.85 -24.97 -13.60
CA SER A 61 -35.85 -23.58 -13.17
C SER A 61 -35.73 -23.64 -11.66
N ARG A 62 -34.59 -23.19 -11.12
CA ARG A 62 -34.39 -23.16 -9.67
C ARG A 62 -35.65 -22.53 -9.09
N PRO A 63 -36.33 -23.20 -8.14
CA PRO A 63 -37.57 -22.69 -7.57
C PRO A 63 -37.34 -21.23 -7.23
N ARG A 64 -38.10 -20.35 -7.87
CA ARG A 64 -38.05 -18.92 -7.60
C ARG A 64 -38.59 -18.78 -6.19
N VAL A 65 -37.70 -18.84 -5.20
CA VAL A 65 -38.06 -18.64 -3.80
C VAL A 65 -38.78 -17.30 -3.75
N PRO A 66 -40.05 -17.26 -3.31
CA PRO A 66 -40.80 -16.01 -3.24
C PRO A 66 -39.94 -14.98 -2.50
N ALA A 67 -39.82 -13.78 -3.08
CA ALA A 67 -39.13 -12.69 -2.44
C ALA A 67 -39.78 -12.50 -1.06
N ALA A 68 -39.01 -12.74 0.00
CA ALA A 68 -39.51 -12.53 1.35
C ALA A 68 -39.96 -11.07 1.48
N ASP A 69 -41.10 -10.86 2.13
CA ASP A 69 -41.66 -9.52 2.30
C ASP A 69 -40.64 -8.60 2.97
N SER A 70 -40.46 -7.41 2.38
CA SER A 70 -39.60 -6.38 2.95
C SER A 70 -40.16 -5.91 4.29
N LEU A 71 -39.30 -5.76 5.29
CA LEU A 71 -39.67 -5.22 6.59
C LEU A 71 -40.15 -3.76 6.46
N PRO A 72 -41.04 -3.29 7.35
CA PRO A 72 -41.38 -1.88 7.45
C PRO A 72 -40.15 -1.01 7.73
N GLN A 73 -40.15 0.23 7.22
CA GLN A 73 -39.01 1.15 7.36
C GLN A 73 -38.61 1.38 8.82
N THR A 74 -39.58 1.47 9.74
CA THR A 74 -39.33 1.65 11.17
C THR A 74 -38.51 0.49 11.78
N GLU A 75 -38.75 -0.72 11.32
CA GLU A 75 -38.01 -1.90 11.76
C GLU A 75 -36.61 -1.93 11.15
N LEU A 76 -36.46 -1.53 9.88
CA LEU A 76 -35.15 -1.40 9.24
C LEU A 76 -34.28 -0.33 9.90
N ASP A 77 -34.86 0.80 10.32
CA ASP A 77 -34.17 1.85 11.06
C ASP A 77 -33.71 1.34 12.43
N ARG A 78 -34.56 0.56 13.12
CA ARG A 78 -34.22 -0.11 14.38
C ARG A 78 -33.02 -1.04 14.22
N LEU A 79 -33.04 -1.91 13.20
CA LEU A 79 -31.95 -2.84 12.91
C LEU A 79 -30.65 -2.11 12.55
N THR A 80 -30.74 -1.04 11.75
CA THR A 80 -29.59 -0.18 11.44
C THR A 80 -28.94 0.38 12.71
N GLY A 81 -29.76 0.85 13.66
CA GLY A 81 -29.27 1.35 14.94
C GLY A 81 -28.63 0.27 15.83
N VAL A 82 -29.08 -0.99 15.74
CA VAL A 82 -28.45 -2.13 16.44
C VAL A 82 -27.06 -2.41 15.86
N ALA A 83 -26.92 -2.49 14.53
CA ALA A 83 -25.64 -2.72 13.88
C ALA A 83 -24.63 -1.58 14.18
N ASP A 84 -25.08 -0.34 14.17
CA ASP A 84 -24.27 0.85 14.45
C ASP A 84 -23.69 0.86 15.88
N ARG A 85 -24.49 0.46 16.86
CA ARG A 85 -24.01 0.28 18.24
C ARG A 85 -22.97 -0.81 18.35
N ALA A 86 -23.14 -1.93 17.64
CA ALA A 86 -22.18 -3.03 17.66
C ALA A 86 -20.80 -2.62 17.13
N VAL A 87 -20.73 -1.95 15.97
CA VAL A 87 -19.44 -1.49 15.42
C VAL A 87 -18.82 -0.35 16.25
N THR A 88 -19.64 0.50 16.89
CA THR A 88 -19.12 1.58 17.75
C THR A 88 -18.55 1.03 19.06
N ALA A 89 -19.18 -0.01 19.64
CA ALA A 89 -18.68 -0.68 20.83
C ALA A 89 -17.41 -1.50 20.54
N GLY A 90 -17.34 -2.16 19.38
CA GLY A 90 -16.19 -2.95 18.96
C GLY A 90 -14.98 -2.12 18.53
N ASN A 91 -15.17 -0.87 18.11
CA ASN A 91 -14.09 0.01 17.65
C ASN A 91 -14.22 1.44 18.22
N PRO A 92 -13.80 1.67 19.48
CA PRO A 92 -14.06 2.91 20.22
C PRO A 92 -13.21 4.13 19.79
N GLY A 93 -12.45 4.08 18.69
CA GLY A 93 -11.63 5.20 18.22
C GLY A 93 -12.39 6.29 17.44
N PRO A 94 -11.76 7.45 17.16
CA PRO A 94 -12.31 8.44 16.24
C PRO A 94 -12.49 7.80 14.86
N ALA A 95 -13.73 7.78 14.37
CA ALA A 95 -14.03 7.18 13.07
C ALA A 95 -13.39 8.02 11.96
N VAL A 96 -12.66 7.36 11.07
CA VAL A 96 -12.14 7.97 9.85
C VAL A 96 -13.23 7.99 8.77
N PHE A 97 -13.98 6.91 8.64
CA PHE A 97 -15.19 6.89 7.83
C PHE A 97 -16.17 5.87 8.40
N SER A 98 -17.46 6.11 8.20
CA SER A 98 -18.51 5.23 8.68
C SER A 98 -19.75 5.40 7.83
N ARG A 99 -20.46 4.31 7.59
CA ARG A 99 -21.76 4.34 6.94
C ARG A 99 -22.68 3.30 7.55
N ARG A 100 -23.96 3.63 7.57
CA ARG A 100 -25.01 2.74 8.05
C ARG A 100 -26.27 2.93 7.21
N GLY A 101 -27.11 1.92 7.18
CA GLY A 101 -28.40 1.99 6.51
C GLY A 101 -29.09 0.64 6.38
N PRO A 102 -30.32 0.63 5.86
CA PRO A 102 -30.97 -0.60 5.46
C PRO A 102 -30.22 -1.27 4.30
N VAL A 103 -30.27 -2.61 4.26
CA VAL A 103 -29.77 -3.36 3.11
C VAL A 103 -30.82 -3.32 2.01
N THR A 104 -30.73 -2.34 1.10
CA THR A 104 -31.70 -2.20 -0.01
C THR A 104 -31.18 -2.72 -1.36
N GLY A 105 -29.88 -2.91 -1.50
CA GLY A 105 -29.23 -3.30 -2.74
C GLY A 105 -27.73 -3.01 -2.73
N PHE A 106 -27.18 -2.70 -3.89
CA PHE A 106 -25.77 -2.31 -4.02
C PHE A 106 -25.55 -0.96 -3.34
N VAL A 107 -24.61 -0.92 -2.40
CA VAL A 107 -24.16 0.30 -1.74
C VAL A 107 -22.68 0.47 -2.07
N SER A 108 -22.31 1.63 -2.59
CA SER A 108 -20.91 1.97 -2.84
C SER A 108 -20.62 3.38 -2.33
N ALA A 109 -19.44 3.56 -1.76
CA ALA A 109 -18.88 4.84 -1.38
C ALA A 109 -17.42 4.87 -1.79
N THR A 110 -16.97 6.02 -2.30
CA THR A 110 -15.54 6.30 -2.45
C THR A 110 -15.13 7.17 -1.28
N GLU A 111 -14.19 6.68 -0.48
CA GLU A 111 -13.68 7.35 0.70
C GLU A 111 -12.28 7.93 0.42
N GLN A 112 -11.95 8.99 1.16
CA GLN A 112 -10.58 9.50 1.16
C GLN A 112 -9.65 8.49 1.82
N ILE A 113 -8.36 8.55 1.46
CA ILE A 113 -7.36 7.71 2.08
C ILE A 113 -7.00 8.25 3.44
N TYR A 114 -6.82 7.31 4.36
CA TYR A 114 -6.31 7.55 5.69
C TYR A 114 -4.94 6.91 5.80
N LEU A 115 -4.07 7.57 6.56
CA LEU A 115 -2.68 7.16 6.70
C LEU A 115 -2.55 6.19 7.88
N GLY A 116 -1.51 5.37 7.86
CA GLY A 116 -1.28 4.36 8.89
C GLY A 116 -2.16 3.12 8.73
N GLU A 117 -2.37 2.44 9.84
CA GLU A 117 -3.16 1.22 9.93
C GLU A 117 -4.64 1.56 10.12
N ILE A 118 -5.49 0.88 9.35
CA ILE A 118 -6.94 1.06 9.35
C ILE A 118 -7.58 -0.19 9.95
N ASP A 119 -8.32 0.01 11.03
CA ASP A 119 -9.18 -1.03 11.62
C ASP A 119 -10.60 -0.83 11.12
N LEU A 120 -11.07 -1.73 10.26
CA LEU A 120 -12.41 -1.71 9.69
C LEU A 120 -13.28 -2.78 10.34
N GLN A 121 -14.45 -2.37 10.81
CA GLN A 121 -15.48 -3.26 11.32
C GLN A 121 -16.77 -3.11 10.54
N ILE A 122 -17.49 -4.22 10.36
CA ILE A 122 -18.87 -4.25 9.85
C ILE A 122 -19.74 -5.14 10.73
N ALA A 123 -20.95 -4.69 11.02
CA ALA A 123 -22.00 -5.48 11.65
C ALA A 123 -23.27 -5.46 10.79
N CYS A 124 -24.06 -6.52 10.88
CA CYS A 124 -25.36 -6.64 10.24
C CYS A 124 -26.40 -7.09 11.25
N ALA A 125 -27.52 -6.39 11.38
CA ALA A 125 -28.63 -6.81 12.23
C ALA A 125 -29.84 -7.22 11.40
N GLY A 126 -30.49 -8.35 11.73
CA GLY A 126 -31.66 -8.87 11.01
C GLY A 126 -31.44 -10.27 10.47
N ALA A 127 -31.91 -10.56 9.26
CA ALA A 127 -31.78 -11.86 8.61
C ALA A 127 -30.86 -11.80 7.38
N GLY A 128 -30.11 -12.88 7.13
CA GLY A 128 -29.21 -13.02 5.98
C GLY A 128 -27.75 -12.74 6.31
N SER A 129 -27.01 -12.27 5.32
CA SER A 129 -25.59 -11.91 5.43
C SER A 129 -25.28 -10.74 4.50
N VAL A 130 -24.24 -9.99 4.81
CA VAL A 130 -23.68 -8.96 3.92
C VAL A 130 -22.17 -9.13 3.83
N THR A 131 -21.60 -8.81 2.68
CA THR A 131 -20.14 -8.76 2.50
C THR A 131 -19.72 -7.33 2.20
N LEU A 132 -18.79 -6.79 2.97
CA LEU A 132 -18.11 -5.53 2.69
C LEU A 132 -16.85 -5.83 1.89
N LEU A 133 -16.72 -5.22 0.72
CA LEU A 133 -15.56 -5.31 -0.15
C LEU A 133 -14.88 -3.94 -0.20
N VAL A 134 -13.61 -3.90 0.20
CA VAL A 134 -12.77 -2.71 0.13
C VAL A 134 -11.79 -2.87 -1.02
N ARG A 135 -11.78 -1.89 -1.92
CA ARG A 135 -10.88 -1.86 -3.07
C ARG A 135 -10.10 -0.55 -3.06
N GLY A 136 -8.80 -0.62 -3.28
CA GLY A 136 -7.94 0.56 -3.42
C GLY A 136 -7.60 0.80 -4.88
N THR A 137 -7.62 2.06 -5.31
CA THR A 137 -7.09 2.46 -6.62
C THR A 137 -5.61 2.80 -6.44
N PRO A 138 -4.67 2.05 -7.05
CA PRO A 138 -3.24 2.34 -6.92
C PRO A 138 -2.88 3.74 -7.44
N GLY A 139 -1.83 4.35 -6.90
CA GLY A 139 -1.30 5.59 -7.46
C GLY A 139 -0.63 5.39 -8.82
N SER A 140 -0.44 6.49 -9.55
CA SER A 140 0.10 6.49 -10.91
C SER A 140 1.50 5.87 -11.02
N GLU A 141 2.27 5.93 -9.93
CA GLU A 141 3.60 5.34 -9.78
C GLU A 141 3.60 3.81 -9.91
N SER A 142 2.46 3.16 -9.65
CA SER A 142 2.31 1.70 -9.83
C SER A 142 2.21 1.28 -11.29
N GLY A 143 1.98 2.22 -12.22
CA GLY A 143 1.71 1.92 -13.63
C GLY A 143 0.37 1.21 -13.88
N SER A 144 -0.48 1.07 -12.87
CA SER A 144 -1.81 0.44 -12.97
C SER A 144 -2.89 1.34 -12.39
N THR A 145 -4.05 1.34 -13.04
CA THR A 145 -5.29 1.95 -12.53
C THR A 145 -6.32 0.89 -12.12
N GLU A 146 -5.96 -0.39 -12.20
CA GLU A 146 -6.84 -1.49 -11.81
C GLU A 146 -7.01 -1.50 -10.29
N ARG A 147 -8.27 -1.50 -9.84
CA ARG A 147 -8.59 -1.54 -8.41
C ARG A 147 -8.19 -2.89 -7.82
N VAL A 148 -7.45 -2.85 -6.72
CA VAL A 148 -6.98 -4.03 -6.00
C VAL A 148 -7.86 -4.27 -4.78
N GLU A 149 -8.27 -5.50 -4.54
CA GLU A 149 -8.96 -5.89 -3.30
C GLU A 149 -8.01 -5.73 -2.11
N VAL A 150 -8.41 -4.89 -1.16
CA VAL A 150 -7.66 -4.59 0.07
C VAL A 150 -8.17 -5.43 1.22
N ALA A 151 -9.49 -5.53 1.35
CA ALA A 151 -10.15 -6.32 2.39
C ALA A 151 -11.52 -6.82 1.93
N ARG A 152 -11.93 -7.96 2.50
CA ARG A 152 -13.26 -8.54 2.31
C ARG A 152 -13.77 -9.09 3.64
N LEU A 153 -14.92 -8.60 4.08
CA LEU A 153 -15.49 -8.89 5.38
C LEU A 153 -16.92 -9.40 5.21
N THR A 154 -17.25 -10.58 5.70
CA THR A 154 -18.62 -11.08 5.69
C THR A 154 -19.20 -11.04 7.09
N ALA A 155 -20.30 -10.31 7.28
CA ALA A 155 -21.06 -10.26 8.52
C ALA A 155 -22.36 -11.06 8.39
N GLN A 156 -22.57 -11.99 9.31
CA GLN A 156 -23.86 -12.67 9.46
C GLN A 156 -24.84 -11.73 10.17
N CYS A 157 -26.06 -11.65 9.66
CA CYS A 157 -27.08 -10.79 10.26
C CYS A 157 -27.74 -11.54 11.44
N THR A 158 -27.74 -10.93 12.63
CA THR A 158 -28.37 -11.50 13.84
C THR A 158 -29.09 -10.41 14.63
N ALA A 159 -29.82 -10.77 15.70
CA ALA A 159 -30.44 -9.79 16.59
C ALA A 159 -29.39 -9.05 17.47
N GLU A 160 -28.28 -9.72 17.78
CA GLU A 160 -27.15 -9.22 18.55
C GLU A 160 -25.87 -9.43 17.74
N PRO A 161 -25.57 -8.51 16.80
CA PRO A 161 -24.53 -8.75 15.83
C PRO A 161 -23.15 -8.60 16.43
N LEU A 162 -22.29 -9.57 16.14
CA LEU A 162 -20.86 -9.48 16.39
C LEU A 162 -20.18 -8.86 15.17
N PRO A 163 -19.39 -7.78 15.33
CA PRO A 163 -18.68 -7.18 14.21
C PRO A 163 -17.69 -8.17 13.57
N ALA A 164 -17.65 -8.20 12.24
CA ALA A 164 -16.52 -8.75 11.49
C ALA A 164 -15.46 -7.65 11.32
N GLU A 165 -14.20 -8.00 11.50
CA GLU A 165 -13.09 -7.04 11.52
C GLU A 165 -11.97 -7.40 10.52
N ALA A 166 -11.34 -6.38 9.96
CA ALA A 166 -10.09 -6.50 9.21
C ALA A 166 -9.23 -5.27 9.45
N THR A 167 -7.92 -5.50 9.45
CA THR A 167 -6.91 -4.48 9.59
C THR A 167 -6.06 -4.43 8.32
N PHE A 168 -5.81 -3.24 7.79
CA PHE A 168 -5.02 -3.05 6.57
C PHE A 168 -4.36 -1.66 6.49
N VAL A 169 -3.39 -1.52 5.60
CA VAL A 169 -2.65 -0.26 5.37
C VAL A 169 -2.96 0.29 3.98
N LEU A 170 -3.24 1.59 3.88
CA LEU A 170 -3.68 2.23 2.62
C LEU A 170 -2.62 3.08 1.91
N GLY A 171 -1.37 3.12 2.39
CA GLY A 171 -0.34 4.09 1.97
C GLY A 171 0.07 4.10 0.47
N ARG A 172 -0.45 3.19 -0.35
CA ARG A 172 -0.12 3.07 -1.80
C ARG A 172 -1.30 3.31 -2.74
N PHE A 173 -2.44 3.72 -2.20
CA PHE A 173 -3.63 3.98 -2.99
C PHE A 173 -3.83 5.51 -3.11
N VAL A 174 -4.69 5.95 -4.04
CA VAL A 174 -5.13 7.36 -4.16
C VAL A 174 -6.58 7.57 -3.72
N ASP A 175 -7.40 6.52 -3.78
CA ASP A 175 -8.70 6.43 -3.14
C ASP A 175 -8.99 4.97 -2.73
N ILE A 176 -10.02 4.81 -1.91
CA ILE A 176 -10.62 3.50 -1.67
C ILE A 176 -12.12 3.54 -2.01
N THR A 177 -12.62 2.45 -2.56
CA THR A 177 -14.04 2.18 -2.72
C THR A 177 -14.47 1.11 -1.73
N VAL A 178 -15.52 1.41 -0.97
CA VAL A 178 -16.16 0.48 -0.06
C VAL A 178 -17.50 0.07 -0.65
N GLU A 179 -17.69 -1.22 -0.92
CA GLU A 179 -18.86 -1.79 -1.60
C GLU A 179 -19.54 -2.83 -0.72
N LEU A 180 -20.86 -2.78 -0.62
CA LEU A 180 -21.65 -3.87 -0.06
C LEU A 180 -22.03 -4.84 -1.19
N VAL A 181 -21.50 -6.06 -1.12
CA VAL A 181 -21.69 -7.14 -2.08
C VAL A 181 -22.37 -8.34 -1.40
N ASP A 182 -22.85 -9.29 -2.20
CA ASP A 182 -23.51 -10.52 -1.72
C ASP A 182 -24.70 -10.26 -0.76
N VAL A 183 -25.49 -9.22 -1.07
CA VAL A 183 -26.56 -8.69 -0.19
C VAL A 183 -27.93 -9.35 -0.37
N ASP A 184 -28.08 -10.27 -1.33
CA ASP A 184 -29.40 -10.78 -1.73
C ASP A 184 -30.13 -11.49 -0.57
N SER A 185 -29.39 -12.15 0.31
CA SER A 185 -29.96 -12.80 1.50
C SER A 185 -30.39 -11.81 2.59
N ALA A 186 -29.90 -10.57 2.58
CA ALA A 186 -30.20 -9.56 3.60
C ALA A 186 -31.13 -8.43 3.08
N ARG A 187 -31.37 -8.36 1.77
CA ARG A 187 -32.13 -7.28 1.14
C ARG A 187 -33.54 -7.13 1.72
N GLY A 188 -33.86 -5.93 2.20
CA GLY A 188 -35.14 -5.57 2.80
C GLY A 188 -35.41 -6.22 4.17
N ARG A 189 -34.44 -6.93 4.75
CA ARG A 189 -34.61 -7.74 5.97
C ARG A 189 -33.54 -7.49 7.03
N ALA A 190 -32.64 -6.56 6.77
CA ALA A 190 -31.53 -6.24 7.65
C ALA A 190 -31.11 -4.78 7.53
N GLY A 191 -30.47 -4.29 8.59
CA GLY A 191 -29.69 -3.06 8.60
C GLY A 191 -28.20 -3.38 8.79
N PHE A 192 -27.33 -2.56 8.21
CA PHE A 192 -25.88 -2.70 8.35
C PHE A 192 -25.27 -1.41 8.89
N ALA A 193 -24.09 -1.55 9.47
CA ALA A 193 -23.20 -0.44 9.74
C ALA A 193 -21.75 -0.91 9.56
N TYR A 194 -20.91 -0.05 9.00
CA TYR A 194 -19.47 -0.21 9.05
C TYR A 194 -18.80 1.05 9.60
N ARG A 195 -17.66 0.84 10.24
CA ARG A 195 -16.86 1.89 10.88
C ARG A 195 -15.40 1.55 10.69
N ALA A 196 -14.63 2.49 10.18
CA ALA A 196 -13.19 2.42 10.16
C ALA A 196 -12.60 3.42 11.15
N THR A 197 -11.53 3.03 11.83
CA THR A 197 -10.64 3.92 12.60
C THR A 197 -9.24 3.84 12.03
N SER A 198 -8.39 4.78 12.41
CA SER A 198 -6.98 4.79 12.06
C SER A 198 -6.15 5.11 13.29
N ASP A 199 -4.98 4.49 13.39
CA ASP A 199 -3.96 4.83 14.40
C ASP A 199 -3.47 6.29 14.27
N THR A 200 -3.60 6.92 13.10
CA THR A 200 -3.30 8.34 12.88
C THR A 200 -4.49 9.27 13.14
N GLY A 201 -5.71 8.77 12.97
CA GLY A 201 -6.95 9.56 13.03
C GLY A 201 -7.05 10.71 12.00
N ARG A 202 -6.18 10.75 10.98
CA ARG A 202 -6.07 11.88 10.04
C ARG A 202 -6.27 11.44 8.59
N PRO A 203 -7.17 12.11 7.83
CA PRO A 203 -7.24 11.90 6.39
C PRO A 203 -5.95 12.36 5.73
N ALA A 204 -5.47 11.61 4.74
CA ALA A 204 -4.51 12.13 3.78
C ALA A 204 -5.22 13.23 2.98
N ALA A 205 -5.00 14.50 3.34
CA ALA A 205 -5.49 15.58 2.50
C ALA A 205 -4.85 15.43 1.11
N ARG A 206 -5.66 15.52 0.03
CA ARG A 206 -5.18 15.35 -1.36
C ARG A 206 -4.00 16.26 -1.72
N THR A 207 -3.79 17.34 -0.98
CA THR A 207 -2.73 18.33 -1.19
C THR A 207 -1.57 18.21 -0.20
N GLU A 208 -1.69 17.39 0.85
CA GLU A 208 -0.58 17.17 1.77
C GLU A 208 0.37 16.15 1.14
N THR A 209 1.59 16.59 0.83
CA THR A 209 2.63 15.71 0.35
C THR A 209 2.97 14.71 1.45
N ASN A 210 2.42 13.50 1.34
CA ASN A 210 2.74 12.39 2.24
C ASN A 210 4.16 11.85 2.00
N ASP A 211 4.75 12.22 0.86
CA ASP A 211 6.15 11.96 0.52
C ASP A 211 7.07 12.85 1.37
N PRO A 212 7.86 12.29 2.30
CA PRO A 212 8.84 13.05 3.07
C PRO A 212 9.85 13.79 2.18
N GLY A 213 10.11 13.29 0.97
CA GLY A 213 10.99 13.89 -0.04
C GLY A 213 10.47 15.22 -0.59
N GLY A 214 9.17 15.50 -0.50
CA GLY A 214 8.61 16.82 -0.83
C GLY A 214 8.82 17.87 0.26
N VAL A 215 9.16 17.47 1.48
CA VAL A 215 9.37 18.37 2.63
C VAL A 215 10.85 18.65 2.89
N VAL A 216 11.73 17.77 2.41
CA VAL A 216 13.18 17.98 2.39
C VAL A 216 13.54 18.80 1.13
N PRO A 217 14.45 19.78 1.20
CA PRO A 217 14.80 20.60 0.03
C PRO A 217 15.31 19.75 -1.13
N GLN A 218 14.66 19.86 -2.30
CA GLN A 218 15.13 19.24 -3.54
C GLN A 218 16.17 20.11 -4.25
N ASP A 219 16.02 21.44 -4.16
CA ASP A 219 17.02 22.40 -4.62
C ASP A 219 18.13 22.51 -3.57
N LEU A 220 19.27 21.91 -3.87
CA LEU A 220 20.38 21.82 -2.94
C LEU A 220 21.29 23.07 -3.02
N PRO A 221 21.48 23.81 -1.92
CA PRO A 221 22.45 24.89 -1.91
C PRO A 221 23.87 24.37 -2.14
N PRO A 222 24.79 25.19 -2.68
CA PRO A 222 26.19 24.81 -2.85
C PRO A 222 26.81 24.30 -1.54
N GLY A 223 27.56 23.20 -1.63
CA GLY A 223 28.16 22.55 -0.46
C GLY A 223 27.23 21.62 0.32
N SER A 224 26.00 21.38 -0.18
CA SER A 224 25.17 20.28 0.32
C SER A 224 25.84 18.94 0.13
N GLY A 225 25.56 18.03 1.06
CA GLY A 225 25.99 16.65 0.96
C GLY A 225 25.03 15.81 0.11
N TRP A 226 25.06 14.51 0.33
CA TRP A 226 24.11 13.58 -0.25
C TRP A 226 22.82 13.52 0.56
N GLY A 227 21.78 12.97 -0.06
CA GLY A 227 20.48 12.71 0.55
C GLY A 227 19.91 11.41 0.03
N GLY A 228 18.78 11.02 0.58
CA GLY A 228 18.08 9.81 0.18
C GLY A 228 16.75 9.69 0.90
N GLY A 229 15.95 8.73 0.48
CA GLY A 229 14.68 8.44 1.11
C GLY A 229 14.07 7.14 0.62
N GLY A 230 12.98 6.75 1.24
CA GLY A 230 12.21 5.57 0.90
C GLY A 230 11.46 4.99 2.09
N GLU A 231 10.83 3.85 1.85
CA GLU A 231 10.12 3.08 2.86
C GLU A 231 11.10 2.60 3.97
N VAL A 232 10.69 2.80 5.22
CA VAL A 232 11.37 2.32 6.42
C VAL A 232 10.45 1.36 7.16
N SER A 233 10.61 0.06 6.92
CA SER A 233 9.73 -0.99 7.44
C SER A 233 10.50 -2.22 7.93
N GLY A 234 10.85 -2.25 9.22
CA GLY A 234 11.58 -3.36 9.85
C GLY A 234 12.99 -3.64 9.30
N ARG A 235 13.40 -2.97 8.21
CA ARG A 235 14.72 -3.05 7.60
C ARG A 235 15.51 -1.81 7.95
N ARG A 236 16.77 -2.04 8.31
CA ARG A 236 17.78 -1.00 8.47
C ARG A 236 18.10 -0.43 7.09
N LEU A 237 17.85 0.86 6.87
CA LEU A 237 18.43 1.54 5.70
C LEU A 237 19.84 1.99 6.09
N ASP A 238 20.81 1.61 5.27
CA ASP A 238 22.22 1.93 5.47
C ASP A 238 22.75 2.57 4.19
N SER A 239 23.26 3.80 4.30
CA SER A 239 23.78 4.54 3.17
C SER A 239 25.13 4.01 2.67
N GLY A 240 25.76 3.12 3.43
CA GLY A 240 27.19 2.86 3.30
C GLY A 240 28.03 4.04 3.79
N TRP A 241 29.34 3.90 3.69
CA TRP A 241 30.30 4.96 4.05
C TRP A 241 30.51 5.92 2.88
N THR A 242 30.17 7.19 3.09
CA THR A 242 30.30 8.24 2.07
C THR A 242 31.16 9.38 2.60
N PRO A 243 32.17 9.85 1.83
CA PRO A 243 33.00 10.98 2.26
C PRO A 243 32.17 12.25 2.38
N LEU A 244 32.38 13.01 3.45
CA LEU A 244 31.77 14.32 3.66
C LEU A 244 32.79 15.31 4.22
N ASN A 245 32.70 16.59 3.82
CA ASN A 245 33.60 17.65 4.28
C ASN A 245 32.88 18.99 4.38
N GLY A 246 32.84 19.59 5.57
CA GLY A 246 32.08 20.82 5.84
C GLY A 246 31.44 20.85 7.22
N ASP A 247 30.65 21.90 7.50
CA ASP A 247 29.78 22.00 8.67
C ASP A 247 28.34 21.74 8.25
N PHE A 248 27.71 20.71 8.83
CA PHE A 248 26.42 20.22 8.33
C PHE A 248 25.33 20.24 9.39
N ARG A 249 24.11 20.40 8.91
CA ARG A 249 22.89 19.93 9.55
C ARG A 249 22.29 18.82 8.67
N LEU A 250 21.60 17.88 9.28
CA LEU A 250 20.89 16.83 8.57
C LEU A 250 19.39 17.17 8.63
N ALA A 251 18.82 17.58 7.50
CA ALA A 251 17.38 17.69 7.36
C ALA A 251 16.81 16.28 7.26
N VAL A 252 15.84 15.93 8.09
CA VAL A 252 15.14 14.64 8.08
C VAL A 252 13.65 14.88 8.14
N ALA A 253 12.87 14.14 7.37
CA ALA A 253 11.43 14.06 7.50
C ALA A 253 11.03 12.59 7.60
N CYS A 254 10.02 12.29 8.42
CA CYS A 254 9.45 10.95 8.54
C CYS A 254 7.93 11.00 8.55
N ALA A 255 7.32 10.19 7.70
CA ALA A 255 5.90 9.90 7.63
C ALA A 255 5.64 8.52 8.26
N GLY A 256 4.68 8.39 9.16
CA GLY A 256 4.38 7.13 9.87
C GLY A 256 3.86 7.36 11.29
N THR A 257 3.58 6.28 12.03
CA THR A 257 3.09 6.29 13.44
C THR A 257 4.14 5.86 14.46
N GLY A 258 5.41 5.77 14.04
CA GLY A 258 6.53 5.34 14.89
C GLY A 258 7.60 6.40 15.15
N THR A 259 8.78 5.92 15.51
CA THR A 259 9.99 6.73 15.69
C THR A 259 11.08 6.25 14.73
N LEU A 260 11.61 7.18 13.95
CA LEU A 260 12.80 6.97 13.14
C LEU A 260 14.05 7.26 13.97
N ARG A 261 14.87 6.23 14.21
CA ARG A 261 16.19 6.37 14.81
C ARG A 261 17.21 6.63 13.71
N VAL A 262 17.81 7.80 13.73
CA VAL A 262 18.83 8.25 12.78
C VAL A 262 20.18 8.14 13.47
N THR A 263 20.99 7.15 13.09
CA THR A 263 22.33 6.93 13.64
C THR A 263 23.39 7.35 12.65
N LEU A 264 24.17 8.35 13.03
CA LEU A 264 25.29 8.87 12.28
C LEU A 264 26.59 8.33 12.87
N ARG A 265 27.35 7.56 12.08
CA ARG A 265 28.69 7.08 12.44
C ARG A 265 29.71 7.81 11.58
N GLN A 266 30.78 8.30 12.20
CA GLN A 266 31.88 8.98 11.53
C GLN A 266 33.16 8.18 11.71
N ALA A 267 33.81 7.82 10.61
CA ALA A 267 35.07 7.10 10.64
C ALA A 267 36.22 8.00 11.15
N ARG A 268 37.21 7.40 11.80
CA ARG A 268 38.42 8.11 12.23
C ARG A 268 39.34 8.45 11.06
N SER A 269 39.39 7.59 10.04
CA SER A 269 40.23 7.72 8.85
C SER A 269 39.44 7.43 7.58
N ALA A 270 39.84 8.06 6.47
CA ALA A 270 39.32 7.73 5.14
C ALA A 270 39.86 6.40 4.61
N ALA A 271 41.05 5.98 5.06
CA ALA A 271 41.72 4.76 4.62
C ALA A 271 41.11 3.47 5.22
N ASP A 272 40.38 3.60 6.33
CA ASP A 272 39.71 2.49 7.02
C ASP A 272 38.37 2.98 7.58
N PRO A 273 37.33 3.08 6.72
CA PRO A 273 36.03 3.60 7.13
C PRO A 273 35.30 2.68 8.12
N GLU A 274 35.52 1.37 8.05
CA GLU A 274 34.82 0.37 8.86
C GLU A 274 35.49 0.05 10.19
N GLY A 275 36.80 0.26 10.32
CA GLY A 275 37.54 -0.05 11.54
C GLY A 275 37.17 0.88 12.71
N THR A 276 37.90 1.99 12.89
CA THR A 276 37.71 2.83 14.08
C THR A 276 36.69 3.94 13.86
N VAL A 277 35.52 3.84 14.49
CA VAL A 277 34.52 4.92 14.55
C VAL A 277 34.98 6.01 15.52
N ALA A 278 35.16 7.23 15.02
CA ALA A 278 35.56 8.37 15.85
C ALA A 278 34.39 8.96 16.65
N ALA A 279 33.19 8.93 16.10
CA ALA A 279 31.99 9.44 16.74
C ALA A 279 30.75 8.67 16.27
N THR A 280 29.82 8.44 17.19
CA THR A 280 28.47 7.95 16.89
C THR A 280 27.48 8.89 17.54
N ARG A 281 26.45 9.32 16.80
CA ARG A 281 25.33 10.08 17.32
C ARG A 281 24.03 9.46 16.87
N THR A 282 23.07 9.33 17.77
CA THR A 282 21.74 8.81 17.46
C THR A 282 20.70 9.86 17.80
N TYR A 283 19.81 10.11 16.86
CA TYR A 283 18.68 11.01 17.01
C TYR A 283 17.38 10.21 16.91
N ALA A 284 16.38 10.59 17.69
CA ALA A 284 15.02 10.07 17.58
C ALA A 284 14.15 11.13 16.90
N VAL A 285 13.60 10.78 15.74
CA VAL A 285 12.72 11.63 14.94
C VAL A 285 11.33 11.00 15.00
N ALA A 286 10.39 11.65 15.68
CA ALA A 286 8.99 11.21 15.66
C ALA A 286 8.46 11.28 14.24
N CYS A 287 7.92 10.16 13.75
CA CYS A 287 7.21 10.11 12.48
C CYS A 287 5.80 10.64 12.70
N GLN A 288 5.29 11.38 11.72
CA GLN A 288 3.97 12.00 11.82
C GLN A 288 3.39 12.31 10.46
N TYR A 289 2.07 12.53 10.43
CA TYR A 289 1.34 12.94 9.24
C TYR A 289 0.66 14.31 9.41
N PRO A 290 0.87 15.26 8.48
CA PRO A 290 1.86 15.21 7.39
C PRO A 290 3.31 15.18 7.92
N PRO A 291 4.28 14.66 7.12
CA PRO A 291 5.68 14.65 7.52
C PRO A 291 6.17 16.07 7.76
N LYS A 292 6.93 16.27 8.84
CA LYS A 292 7.60 17.55 9.13
C LYS A 292 9.09 17.36 9.07
N ARG A 293 9.76 18.29 8.39
CA ARG A 293 11.21 18.40 8.41
C ARG A 293 11.69 18.76 9.82
N GLN A 294 12.71 18.05 10.28
CA GLN A 294 13.47 18.32 11.48
C GLN A 294 14.94 18.49 11.07
N ASP A 295 15.59 19.53 11.56
CA ASP A 295 17.01 19.77 11.30
C ASP A 295 17.84 19.27 12.50
N LEU A 296 18.63 18.23 12.26
CA LEU A 296 19.50 17.62 13.27
C LEU A 296 20.90 18.24 13.17
N VAL A 297 21.46 18.65 14.30
CA VAL A 297 22.79 19.28 14.34
C VAL A 297 23.89 18.22 14.22
N VAL A 298 24.51 18.12 13.04
CA VAL A 298 25.64 17.21 12.81
C VAL A 298 26.95 17.88 13.25
N GLY A 299 27.20 19.11 12.81
CA GLY A 299 28.43 19.85 13.07
C GLY A 299 29.51 19.60 12.01
N LYS A 300 30.75 19.96 12.37
CA LYS A 300 31.90 19.90 11.45
C LYS A 300 32.39 18.48 11.20
N ILE A 301 32.45 18.09 9.94
CA ILE A 301 33.05 16.85 9.43
C ILE A 301 34.25 17.26 8.57
N ARG A 302 35.45 16.79 8.92
CA ARG A 302 36.71 17.15 8.25
C ARG A 302 37.20 15.99 7.38
N ASN A 303 36.77 15.98 6.11
CA ASN A 303 37.12 14.97 5.10
C ASN A 303 37.12 13.53 5.65
N ARG A 304 35.98 13.11 6.22
CA ARG A 304 35.84 11.79 6.85
C ARG A 304 34.66 11.04 6.24
N PRO A 305 34.78 9.72 6.04
CA PRO A 305 33.65 8.88 5.73
C PRO A 305 32.61 8.93 6.84
N VAL A 306 31.35 9.00 6.42
CA VAL A 306 30.18 9.00 7.29
C VAL A 306 29.24 7.90 6.82
N ASN A 307 28.70 7.15 7.77
CA ASN A 307 27.64 6.18 7.55
C ASN A 307 26.38 6.64 8.27
N LEU A 308 25.28 6.76 7.53
CA LEU A 308 23.96 7.03 8.08
C LEU A 308 23.15 5.73 8.09
N THR A 309 22.67 5.39 9.26
CA THR A 309 21.77 4.28 9.47
C THR A 309 20.41 4.80 9.92
N LEU A 310 19.35 4.39 9.25
CA LEU A 310 17.98 4.66 9.65
C LEU A 310 17.35 3.36 10.15
N THR A 311 16.73 3.42 11.33
CA THR A 311 15.99 2.29 11.90
C THR A 311 14.64 2.78 12.37
N TYR A 312 13.57 2.24 11.81
CA TYR A 312 12.21 2.60 12.19
C TYR A 312 11.67 1.61 13.23
N GLY A 313 11.06 2.14 14.28
CA GLY A 313 10.32 1.36 15.26
C GLY A 313 8.91 1.92 15.40
N SER A 314 7.90 1.06 15.24
CA SER A 314 6.49 1.39 15.43
C SER A 314 5.79 0.25 16.16
N ALA A 315 4.72 0.58 16.90
CA ALA A 315 3.79 -0.42 17.41
C ALA A 315 2.83 -0.92 16.31
N SER A 316 2.61 -0.08 15.29
CA SER A 316 1.84 -0.43 14.09
C SER A 316 2.72 -1.19 13.10
N PRO A 317 2.18 -2.22 12.42
CA PRO A 317 2.89 -2.91 11.32
C PRO A 317 2.96 -2.04 10.06
N ALA A 318 2.31 -0.87 10.03
CA ALA A 318 2.39 0.04 8.91
C ALA A 318 3.83 0.52 8.70
N PRO A 319 4.34 0.46 7.44
CA PRO A 319 5.65 1.00 7.12
C PRO A 319 5.66 2.53 7.36
N GLY A 320 6.81 3.06 7.75
CA GLY A 320 7.05 4.49 7.64
C GLY A 320 7.69 4.81 6.28
N GLU A 321 7.71 6.09 5.92
CA GLU A 321 8.59 6.62 4.89
C GLU A 321 9.49 7.68 5.49
N ALA A 322 10.74 7.74 5.04
CA ALA A 322 11.67 8.75 5.49
C ALA A 322 12.44 9.35 4.32
N ALA A 323 12.79 10.62 4.46
CA ALA A 323 13.75 11.30 3.59
C ALA A 323 14.74 12.08 4.44
N PHE A 324 15.96 12.23 3.94
CA PHE A 324 16.99 13.02 4.59
C PHE A 324 17.91 13.69 3.57
N GLN A 325 18.55 14.78 3.98
CA GLN A 325 19.51 15.53 3.18
C GLN A 325 20.52 16.22 4.08
N PHE A 326 21.82 16.03 3.80
CA PHE A 326 22.87 16.83 4.44
C PHE A 326 22.90 18.22 3.81
N LEU A 327 22.73 19.25 4.64
CA LEU A 327 22.72 20.65 4.23
C LEU A 327 23.85 21.41 4.95
N PRO A 328 24.47 22.41 4.30
CA PRO A 328 25.42 23.28 4.98
C PRO A 328 24.73 24.03 6.13
N ARG A 329 25.51 24.33 7.19
CA ARG A 329 25.10 25.25 8.26
C ARG A 329 25.52 26.68 7.99
#